data_AF-A0A4Q6XLT2-F1
#
_entry.id   AF-A0A4Q6XLT2-F1
#
_cell.length_a   1.000
_cell.length_b   1.000
_cell.length_c   1.000
_cell.angle_alpha   90.00
_cell.angle_beta   90.00
_cell.angle_gamma   90.00
#
_symmetry.space_group_name_H-M   'P 1'
#
loop_
_entity.id
_entity.type
_entity.pdbx_description
1 polymer ?
#
loop_
_entity_poly.entity_id
_entity_poly.type
_entity_poly.pdbx_seq_one_letter_code
_entity_poly.pdbx_strand_id
1 'polypeptide(L)'
;MKIAKVFIGSLVLLQSVSLYAESSKQCLKYWNEPVVEIKVLGEVECEHVWEFGQNSASQNRLKLLDQLNLKRKNNQWMSTGICSKVLYNHKEYYIYNANYKEDKDDVWIAYDNKNAFAYFRKIVAPSEEGARSGVVLSCASIGVDDKSRYVLNSYLKNNTSVSMSFYKTNDWYKEN
;
A
#
# COMPACT_ATOMS: atom_id res chain seq x y z
N MET A 1 51.83 29.65 23.41
CA MET A 1 51.34 28.75 22.33
C MET A 1 50.09 28.02 22.83
N LYS A 2 48.92 28.29 22.25
CA LYS A 2 47.66 27.59 22.57
C LYS A 2 47.33 26.65 21.42
N ILE A 3 47.47 25.35 21.62
CA ILE A 3 47.10 24.34 20.62
C ILE A 3 45.60 24.08 20.78
N ALA A 4 44.84 24.45 19.76
CA ALA A 4 43.40 24.25 19.70
C ALA A 4 43.06 22.76 19.64
N LYS A 5 42.13 22.32 20.51
CA LYS A 5 41.57 20.97 20.49
C LYS A 5 40.66 20.83 19.26
N VAL A 6 41.07 20.01 18.30
CA VAL A 6 40.23 19.64 17.15
C VAL A 6 39.24 18.57 17.63
N PHE A 7 37.97 18.95 17.77
CA PHE A 7 36.88 17.99 17.91
C PHE A 7 36.53 17.46 16.52
N ILE A 8 36.85 16.19 16.27
CA ILE A 8 36.34 15.46 15.11
C ILE A 8 34.91 15.05 15.46
N GLY A 9 33.94 15.88 15.08
CA GLY A 9 32.53 15.54 15.14
C GLY A 9 32.23 14.48 14.08
N SER A 10 31.97 13.25 14.51
CA SER A 10 31.47 12.19 13.62
C SER A 10 30.21 12.67 12.92
N LEU A 11 30.27 12.75 11.59
CA LEU A 11 29.14 13.02 10.73
C LEU A 11 28.21 11.81 10.80
N VAL A 12 27.22 11.84 11.69
CA VAL A 12 26.10 10.89 11.65
C VAL A 12 25.30 11.24 10.41
N LEU A 13 25.56 10.50 9.31
CA LEU A 13 24.66 10.48 8.17
C LEU A 13 23.34 9.87 8.65
N LEU A 14 22.44 10.72 9.14
CA LEU A 14 21.03 10.41 9.27
C LEU A 14 20.55 10.04 7.86
N GLN A 15 20.50 8.74 7.57
CA GLN A 15 19.77 8.24 6.43
C GLN A 15 18.32 8.67 6.66
N SER A 16 17.92 9.75 5.98
CA SER A 16 16.53 10.18 5.91
C SER A 16 15.74 9.01 5.36
N VAL A 17 15.07 8.26 6.24
CA VAL A 17 14.04 7.31 5.81
C VAL A 17 13.07 8.10 4.95
N SER A 18 12.87 7.66 3.71
CA SER A 18 11.99 8.30 2.75
C SER A 18 10.59 8.41 3.37
N LEU A 19 10.25 9.64 3.76
CA LEU A 19 8.96 9.99 4.36
C LEU A 19 7.84 10.10 3.31
N TYR A 20 8.15 9.74 2.07
CA TYR A 20 7.32 9.99 0.91
C TYR A 20 7.09 8.69 0.15
N ALA A 21 5.88 8.55 -0.38
CA ALA A 21 5.53 7.51 -1.32
C ALA A 21 6.52 7.44 -2.48
N GLU A 22 6.73 6.23 -2.96
CA GLU A 22 7.50 5.96 -4.15
C GLU A 22 6.77 6.47 -5.41
N SER A 23 7.55 6.84 -6.41
CA SER A 23 7.03 7.32 -7.70
C SER A 23 6.25 6.23 -8.45
N SER A 24 5.33 6.63 -9.35
CA SER A 24 4.58 5.69 -10.21
C SER A 24 5.50 4.73 -10.97
N LYS A 25 6.65 5.21 -11.45
CA LYS A 25 7.65 4.38 -12.14
C LYS A 25 8.19 3.27 -11.25
N GLN A 26 8.50 3.58 -9.99
CA GLN A 26 9.01 2.60 -9.04
C GLN A 26 7.92 1.62 -8.62
N CYS A 27 6.70 2.11 -8.40
CA CYS A 27 5.54 1.26 -8.08
C CYS A 27 5.18 0.31 -9.23
N LEU A 28 5.31 0.73 -10.49
CA LEU A 28 5.14 -0.16 -11.63
C LEU A 28 6.25 -1.20 -11.73
N LYS A 29 7.50 -0.88 -11.37
CA LYS A 29 8.56 -1.88 -11.27
C LYS A 29 8.21 -2.95 -10.24
N TYR A 30 7.77 -2.54 -9.07
CA TYR A 30 7.27 -3.44 -8.03
C TYR A 30 6.09 -4.28 -8.50
N TRP A 31 5.12 -3.67 -9.18
CA TRP A 31 3.99 -4.39 -9.74
C TRP A 31 4.44 -5.47 -10.73
N ASN A 32 5.49 -5.21 -11.52
CA ASN A 32 6.01 -6.13 -12.52
C ASN A 32 6.92 -7.23 -11.95
N GLU A 33 7.14 -7.26 -10.63
CA GLU A 33 7.86 -8.36 -10.00
C GLU A 33 7.09 -9.70 -10.15
N PRO A 34 7.81 -10.85 -10.10
CA PRO A 34 7.21 -12.16 -10.19
C PRO A 34 6.18 -12.39 -9.07
N VAL A 35 5.13 -13.17 -9.38
CA VAL A 35 4.19 -13.64 -8.36
C VAL A 35 4.80 -14.79 -7.56
N VAL A 36 4.53 -14.80 -6.26
CA VAL A 36 4.79 -15.92 -5.36
C VAL A 36 3.51 -16.72 -5.13
N GLU A 37 3.65 -17.99 -4.79
CA GLU A 37 2.52 -18.83 -4.40
C GLU A 37 1.98 -18.40 -3.04
N ILE A 38 0.68 -18.10 -2.98
CA ILE A 38 -0.05 -17.77 -1.75
C ILE A 38 -1.29 -18.65 -1.64
N LYS A 39 -1.74 -18.91 -0.41
CA LYS A 39 -3.02 -19.57 -0.15
C LYS A 39 -4.01 -18.59 0.47
N VAL A 40 -5.14 -18.37 -0.18
CA VAL A 40 -6.25 -17.59 0.39
C VAL A 40 -6.97 -18.46 1.42
N LEU A 41 -7.10 -17.95 2.66
CA LEU A 41 -7.69 -18.66 3.78
C LEU A 41 -9.14 -18.27 4.06
N GLY A 42 -9.64 -17.21 3.43
CA GLY A 42 -11.00 -16.70 3.59
C GLY A 42 -11.01 -15.23 4.03
N GLU A 43 -12.20 -14.74 4.36
CA GLU A 43 -12.44 -13.38 4.79
C GLU A 43 -12.48 -13.27 6.31
N VAL A 44 -12.02 -12.14 6.85
CA VAL A 44 -12.00 -11.83 8.28
C VAL A 44 -12.33 -10.36 8.51
N GLU A 45 -12.86 -10.04 9.68
CA GLU A 45 -13.05 -8.65 10.09
C GLU A 45 -11.71 -7.93 10.28
N CYS A 46 -11.67 -6.66 9.89
CA CYS A 46 -10.54 -5.78 10.12
C CYS A 46 -10.99 -4.33 10.33
N GLU A 47 -10.15 -3.56 11.02
CA GLU A 47 -10.39 -2.14 11.31
C GLU A 47 -10.64 -1.35 10.02
N HIS A 48 -11.55 -0.39 10.10
CA HIS A 48 -11.73 0.57 9.01
C HIS A 48 -10.53 1.53 8.92
N VAL A 49 -10.29 2.11 7.74
CA VAL A 49 -9.16 3.03 7.50
C VAL A 49 -9.13 4.21 8.50
N TRP A 50 -10.28 4.72 8.95
CA TRP A 50 -10.35 5.80 9.94
C TRP A 50 -9.96 5.37 11.37
N GLU A 51 -9.94 4.06 11.64
CA GLU A 51 -9.52 3.45 12.91
C GLU A 51 -8.02 3.13 12.95
N PHE A 52 -7.31 3.18 11.82
CA PHE A 52 -5.88 2.91 11.81
C PHE A 52 -5.10 3.83 12.76
N GLY A 53 -4.27 3.19 13.59
CA GLY A 53 -3.45 3.83 14.61
C GLY A 53 -4.16 4.13 15.92
N GLN A 54 -5.43 3.71 16.10
CA GLN A 54 -6.09 3.78 17.41
C GLN A 54 -5.50 2.80 18.43
N ASN A 55 -4.91 1.69 17.96
CA ASN A 55 -4.13 0.76 18.78
C ASN A 55 -2.73 0.55 18.19
N SER A 56 -1.87 -0.16 18.93
CA SER A 56 -0.49 -0.43 18.50
C SER A 56 -0.40 -1.38 17.30
N ALA A 57 -1.39 -2.24 17.09
CA ALA A 57 -1.40 -3.23 16.01
C ALA A 57 -1.63 -2.60 14.62
N SER A 58 -2.23 -1.40 14.55
CA SER A 58 -2.47 -0.67 13.29
C SER A 58 -1.54 0.50 13.02
N GLN A 59 -0.46 0.63 13.79
CA GLN A 59 0.52 1.72 13.60
C GLN A 59 1.25 1.63 12.26
N ASN A 60 1.51 0.43 11.73
CA ASN A 60 2.13 0.29 10.42
C ASN A 60 1.24 0.84 9.30
N ARG A 61 -0.07 0.57 9.37
CA ARG A 61 -1.07 1.06 8.42
C ARG A 61 -1.27 2.57 8.53
N LEU A 62 -1.26 3.14 9.73
CA LEU A 62 -1.28 4.60 9.90
C LEU A 62 -0.07 5.25 9.21
N LYS A 63 1.14 4.79 9.50
CA LYS A 63 2.37 5.31 8.88
C LYS A 63 2.38 5.18 7.36
N LEU A 64 1.80 4.08 6.86
CA LEU A 64 1.65 3.83 5.43
C LEU A 64 0.75 4.88 4.77
N LEU A 65 -0.38 5.23 5.40
CA LEU A 65 -1.25 6.31 4.92
C LEU A 65 -0.51 7.66 4.94
N ASP A 66 0.24 7.94 6.00
CA ASP A 66 1.00 9.19 6.12
C ASP A 66 2.05 9.31 4.99
N GLN A 67 2.79 8.24 4.67
CA GLN A 67 3.73 8.21 3.55
C GLN A 67 3.05 8.41 2.18
N LEU A 68 1.84 7.88 2.02
CA LEU A 68 1.01 8.09 0.83
C LEU A 68 0.33 9.47 0.79
N ASN A 69 0.54 10.31 1.82
CA ASN A 69 -0.14 11.59 2.01
C ASN A 69 -1.68 11.46 2.04
N LEU A 70 -2.17 10.36 2.61
CA LEU A 70 -3.59 10.05 2.77
C LEU A 70 -4.05 10.34 4.19
N LYS A 71 -5.14 11.09 4.34
CA LYS A 71 -5.71 11.39 5.65
C LYS A 71 -6.65 10.27 6.06
N ARG A 72 -6.36 9.57 7.16
CA ARG A 72 -7.27 8.54 7.72
C ARG A 72 -8.66 9.10 8.06
N LYS A 73 -8.72 10.34 8.58
CA LYS A 73 -9.96 11.06 8.90
C LYS A 73 -10.45 11.85 7.69
N ASN A 74 -10.74 11.14 6.60
CA ASN A 74 -11.39 11.68 5.42
C ASN A 74 -12.81 11.09 5.32
N ASN A 75 -13.83 11.94 5.23
CA ASN A 75 -15.24 11.50 5.16
C ASN A 75 -15.61 10.83 3.82
N GLN A 76 -14.71 10.93 2.83
CA GLN A 76 -14.80 10.23 1.55
C GLN A 76 -14.48 8.74 1.65
N TRP A 77 -13.84 8.27 2.73
CA TRP A 77 -13.49 6.84 2.83
C TRP A 77 -14.73 5.94 2.82
N MET A 78 -14.61 4.86 2.07
CA MET A 78 -15.44 3.66 2.10
C MET A 78 -14.54 2.46 2.34
N SER A 79 -14.96 1.60 3.26
CA SER A 79 -14.27 0.36 3.63
C SER A 79 -15.33 -0.61 4.11
N THR A 80 -15.25 -1.86 3.68
CA THR A 80 -16.17 -2.92 4.14
C THR A 80 -15.89 -3.33 5.59
N GLY A 81 -14.67 -3.09 6.10
CA GLY A 81 -14.24 -3.66 7.38
C GLY A 81 -13.93 -5.16 7.26
N ILE A 82 -13.78 -5.66 6.03
CA ILE A 82 -13.48 -7.05 5.72
C ILE A 82 -12.16 -7.10 4.97
N CYS A 83 -11.29 -8.02 5.39
CA CYS A 83 -10.00 -8.29 4.79
C CYS A 83 -9.95 -9.74 4.29
N SER A 84 -9.22 -9.99 3.21
CA SER A 84 -8.83 -11.35 2.84
C SER A 84 -7.62 -11.79 3.64
N LYS A 85 -7.71 -12.94 4.32
CA LYS A 85 -6.58 -13.56 5.02
C LYS A 85 -5.84 -14.48 4.05
N VAL A 86 -4.52 -14.34 3.99
CA VAL A 86 -3.66 -15.14 3.09
C VAL A 86 -2.47 -15.71 3.84
N LEU A 87 -2.03 -16.90 3.43
CA LEU A 87 -0.84 -17.57 3.95
C LEU A 87 0.26 -17.53 2.89
N TYR A 88 1.44 -17.07 3.29
CA TYR A 88 2.65 -17.10 2.50
C TYR A 88 3.84 -17.49 3.38
N ASN A 89 4.56 -18.54 2.99
CA ASN A 89 5.72 -19.05 3.72
C ASN A 89 5.48 -19.18 5.25
N HIS A 90 4.42 -19.89 5.62
CA HIS A 90 4.00 -20.13 7.02
C HIS A 90 3.65 -18.87 7.83
N LYS A 91 3.48 -17.73 7.17
CA LYS A 91 3.11 -16.46 7.81
C LYS A 91 1.82 -15.92 7.22
N GLU A 92 0.98 -15.41 8.10
CA GLU A 92 -0.30 -14.84 7.73
C GLU A 92 -0.16 -13.36 7.38
N TYR A 93 -0.86 -12.96 6.32
CA TYR A 93 -1.00 -11.59 5.88
C TYR A 93 -2.48 -11.30 5.66
N TYR A 94 -2.83 -10.02 5.67
CA TYR A 94 -4.17 -9.52 5.43
C TYR A 94 -4.15 -8.60 4.23
N ILE A 95 -5.08 -8.80 3.30
CA ILE A 95 -5.30 -7.93 2.15
C ILE A 95 -6.51 -7.05 2.45
N TYR A 96 -6.30 -5.75 2.39
CA TYR A 96 -7.28 -4.71 2.68
C TYR A 96 -7.48 -3.83 1.45
N ASN A 97 -8.73 -3.40 1.25
CA ASN A 97 -9.08 -2.38 0.27
C ASN A 97 -9.98 -1.32 0.90
N ALA A 98 -9.75 -0.07 0.49
CA ALA A 98 -10.66 1.04 0.73
C ALA A 98 -10.60 2.02 -0.44
N ASN A 99 -11.68 2.77 -0.65
CA ASN A 99 -11.78 3.73 -1.74
C ASN A 99 -12.47 5.03 -1.30
N TYR A 100 -12.29 6.09 -2.09
CA TYR A 100 -13.08 7.31 -1.96
C TYR A 100 -14.45 7.17 -2.64
N LYS A 101 -15.50 7.75 -2.03
CA LYS A 101 -16.89 7.66 -2.52
C LYS A 101 -17.05 8.27 -3.90
N GLU A 102 -16.54 9.48 -4.09
CA GLU A 102 -16.73 10.28 -5.29
C GLU A 102 -15.73 9.88 -6.37
N ASP A 103 -14.44 10.05 -6.09
CA ASP A 103 -13.36 9.95 -7.08
C ASP A 103 -12.96 8.51 -7.40
N LYS A 104 -13.44 7.56 -6.57
CA LYS A 104 -13.12 6.12 -6.61
C LYS A 104 -11.65 5.77 -6.39
N ASP A 105 -10.77 6.75 -6.18
CA ASP A 105 -9.39 6.57 -5.74
C ASP A 105 -9.32 5.49 -4.66
N ASP A 106 -8.45 4.50 -4.82
CA ASP A 106 -8.41 3.36 -3.92
C ASP A 106 -7.02 3.02 -3.42
N VAL A 107 -6.99 2.39 -2.25
CA VAL A 107 -5.79 1.89 -1.61
C VAL A 107 -5.93 0.40 -1.40
N TRP A 108 -4.92 -0.34 -1.83
CA TRP A 108 -4.77 -1.77 -1.60
C TRP A 108 -3.57 -2.00 -0.70
N ILE A 109 -3.77 -2.72 0.40
CA ILE A 109 -2.75 -2.92 1.43
C ILE A 109 -2.59 -4.41 1.70
N ALA A 110 -1.36 -4.92 1.70
CA ALA A 110 -1.03 -6.18 2.35
C ALA A 110 -0.26 -5.88 3.64
N TYR A 111 -0.67 -6.48 4.76
CA TYR A 111 0.00 -6.26 6.03
C TYR A 111 0.04 -7.49 6.93
N ASP A 112 1.01 -7.48 7.82
CA ASP A 112 1.07 -8.29 9.03
C ASP A 112 1.22 -7.35 10.25
N ASN A 113 1.51 -7.86 11.44
CA ASN A 113 1.65 -7.05 12.66
C ASN A 113 2.81 -6.03 12.64
N LYS A 114 3.80 -6.20 11.75
CA LYS A 114 5.03 -5.41 11.67
C LYS A 114 5.19 -4.74 10.32
N ASN A 115 4.88 -5.44 9.23
CA ASN A 115 5.14 -4.98 7.87
C ASN A 115 3.84 -4.64 7.14
N ALA A 116 3.90 -3.64 6.29
CA ALA A 116 2.81 -3.27 5.40
C ALA A 116 3.35 -2.77 4.06
N PHE A 117 2.63 -3.04 3.00
CA PHE A 117 2.88 -2.49 1.68
C PHE A 117 1.57 -2.07 1.05
N ALA A 118 1.55 -0.95 0.34
CA ALA A 118 0.35 -0.49 -0.34
C ALA A 118 0.61 0.04 -1.74
N TYR A 119 -0.40 -0.14 -2.59
CA TYR A 119 -0.63 0.68 -3.78
C TYR A 119 -1.77 1.64 -3.50
N PHE A 120 -1.59 2.91 -3.87
CA PHE A 120 -2.68 3.88 -3.98
C PHE A 120 -2.86 4.25 -5.45
N ARG A 121 -4.07 4.05 -5.96
CA ARG A 121 -4.45 4.37 -7.34
C ARG A 121 -5.29 5.64 -7.32
N LYS A 122 -4.70 6.75 -7.75
CA LYS A 122 -5.47 7.95 -8.07
C LYS A 122 -6.05 7.82 -9.47
N ILE A 123 -7.37 7.82 -9.58
CA ILE A 123 -8.08 7.61 -10.84
C ILE A 123 -8.15 8.93 -11.58
N VAL A 124 -7.81 8.87 -12.87
CA VAL A 124 -7.86 10.03 -13.76
C VAL A 124 -8.89 9.75 -14.84
N ALA A 125 -9.78 10.72 -15.06
CA ALA A 125 -10.77 10.65 -16.13
C ALA A 125 -10.08 10.37 -17.48
N PRO A 126 -10.71 9.59 -18.37
CA PRO A 126 -10.15 9.31 -19.68
C PRO A 126 -9.97 10.62 -20.47
N SER A 127 -8.89 10.70 -21.23
CA SER A 127 -8.59 11.87 -22.06
C SER A 127 -9.47 11.96 -23.32
N GLU A 128 -10.07 10.84 -23.72
CA GLU A 128 -10.88 10.69 -24.92
C GLU A 128 -12.13 9.86 -24.63
N GLU A 129 -13.21 10.13 -25.37
CA GLU A 129 -14.45 9.36 -25.24
C GLU A 129 -14.23 7.89 -25.65
N GLY A 130 -14.65 6.96 -24.79
CA GLY A 130 -14.44 5.52 -24.98
C GLY A 130 -13.09 4.98 -24.49
N ALA A 131 -12.15 5.82 -24.07
CA ALA A 131 -10.91 5.37 -23.42
C ALA A 131 -11.15 4.92 -21.97
N ARG A 132 -10.27 4.06 -21.44
CA ARG A 132 -10.29 3.67 -20.02
C ARG A 132 -9.74 4.78 -19.15
N SER A 133 -10.27 4.92 -17.94
CA SER A 133 -9.71 5.81 -16.92
C SER A 133 -8.27 5.41 -16.60
N GLY A 134 -7.38 6.40 -16.55
CA GLY A 134 -5.98 6.20 -16.19
C GLY A 134 -5.77 6.08 -14.68
N VAL A 135 -4.58 5.62 -14.29
CA VAL A 135 -4.16 5.56 -12.88
C VAL A 135 -2.85 6.33 -12.70
N VAL A 136 -2.83 7.30 -11.79
CA VAL A 136 -1.61 7.86 -11.22
C VAL A 136 -1.29 7.06 -9.96
N LEU A 137 -0.29 6.19 -10.07
CA LEU A 137 0.06 5.23 -9.04
C LEU A 137 1.05 5.81 -8.05
N SER A 138 0.84 5.56 -6.76
CA SER A 138 1.87 5.68 -5.73
C SER A 138 1.88 4.43 -4.85
N CYS A 139 2.97 4.21 -4.12
CA CYS A 139 3.12 3.06 -3.25
C CYS A 139 4.05 3.37 -2.09
N ALA A 140 3.90 2.63 -1.01
CA ALA A 140 4.68 2.81 0.20
C ALA A 140 4.91 1.47 0.90
N SER A 141 5.92 1.42 1.74
CA SER A 141 6.25 0.23 2.54
C SER A 141 6.67 0.62 3.94
N ILE A 142 6.20 -0.15 4.92
CA ILE A 142 6.57 -0.06 6.32
C ILE A 142 7.14 -1.41 6.76
N GLY A 143 8.23 -1.38 7.51
CA GLY A 143 8.92 -2.58 7.98
C GLY A 143 10.22 -2.84 7.22
N VAL A 144 10.88 -3.94 7.57
CA VAL A 144 12.15 -4.36 6.95
C VAL A 144 11.98 -5.50 5.96
N ASP A 145 10.82 -6.16 5.98
CA ASP A 145 10.49 -7.31 5.16
C ASP A 145 9.62 -6.87 3.97
N ASP A 146 10.11 -7.10 2.75
CA ASP A 146 9.41 -6.72 1.52
C ASP A 146 8.36 -7.75 1.07
N LYS A 147 8.19 -8.86 1.82
CA LYS A 147 7.21 -9.92 1.50
C LYS A 147 5.78 -9.42 1.35
N SER A 148 5.35 -8.41 2.10
CA SER A 148 4.01 -7.83 1.95
C SER A 148 3.74 -7.37 0.51
N ARG A 149 4.77 -6.88 -0.19
CA ARG A 149 4.66 -6.47 -1.60
C ARG A 149 4.39 -7.65 -2.52
N TYR A 150 5.19 -8.72 -2.41
CA TYR A 150 4.99 -9.93 -3.21
C TYR A 150 3.63 -10.58 -2.93
N VAL A 151 3.22 -10.60 -1.66
CA VAL A 151 1.90 -11.11 -1.25
C VAL A 151 0.77 -10.28 -1.87
N LEU A 152 0.86 -8.95 -1.84
CA LEU A 152 -0.13 -8.08 -2.46
C LEU A 152 -0.20 -8.29 -3.97
N ASN A 153 0.96 -8.30 -4.63
CA ASN A 153 1.06 -8.51 -6.07
C ASN A 153 0.42 -9.85 -6.48
N SER A 154 0.77 -10.94 -5.79
CA SER A 154 0.20 -12.26 -6.05
C SER A 154 -1.30 -12.29 -5.84
N TYR A 155 -1.79 -11.69 -4.75
CA TYR A 155 -3.23 -11.66 -4.49
C TYR A 155 -3.98 -10.93 -5.59
N LEU A 156 -3.57 -9.70 -5.91
CA LEU A 156 -4.25 -8.87 -6.89
C LEU A 156 -4.22 -9.50 -8.29
N LYS A 157 -3.06 -9.97 -8.76
CA LYS A 157 -2.95 -10.58 -10.09
C LYS A 157 -3.74 -11.88 -10.22
N ASN A 158 -3.85 -12.67 -9.15
CA ASN A 158 -4.45 -14.00 -9.23
C ASN A 158 -5.93 -14.03 -8.87
N ASN A 159 -6.42 -13.09 -8.06
CA ASN A 159 -7.77 -13.11 -7.47
C ASN A 159 -8.62 -11.89 -7.80
N THR A 160 -8.07 -10.90 -8.48
CA THR A 160 -8.79 -9.69 -8.89
C THR A 160 -8.53 -9.38 -10.36
N SER A 161 -9.20 -8.36 -10.89
CA SER A 161 -8.91 -7.79 -12.22
C SER A 161 -8.19 -6.43 -12.10
N VAL A 162 -7.70 -6.08 -10.91
CA VAL A 162 -7.02 -4.82 -10.61
C VAL A 162 -5.81 -4.62 -11.50
N SER A 163 -5.74 -3.44 -12.10
CA SER A 163 -4.58 -2.97 -12.85
C SER A 163 -3.96 -1.75 -12.18
N MET A 164 -2.63 -1.69 -12.26
CA MET A 164 -1.83 -0.55 -11.78
C MET A 164 -1.66 0.55 -12.84
N SER A 165 -2.24 0.36 -14.03
CA SER A 165 -2.10 1.29 -15.16
C SER A 165 -3.43 1.85 -15.67
N PHE A 166 -4.54 1.18 -15.39
CA PHE A 166 -5.87 1.64 -15.74
C PHE A 166 -6.87 1.23 -14.66
N TYR A 167 -7.99 1.94 -14.61
CA TYR A 167 -9.10 1.62 -13.73
C TYR A 167 -10.27 1.03 -14.52
N LYS A 168 -10.92 0.04 -13.93
CA LYS A 168 -12.20 -0.51 -14.39
C LYS A 168 -13.13 -0.65 -13.18
N THR A 169 -14.39 -0.27 -13.36
CA THR A 169 -15.42 -0.45 -12.33
C THR A 169 -15.50 -1.92 -11.91
N ASN A 170 -15.54 -2.18 -10.60
CA ASN A 170 -15.60 -3.51 -10.00
C ASN A 170 -14.39 -4.42 -10.33
N ASP A 171 -13.21 -3.85 -10.62
CA ASP A 171 -11.99 -4.62 -10.87
C ASP A 171 -11.47 -5.38 -9.63
N TRP A 172 -12.12 -5.22 -8.49
CA TRP A 172 -11.84 -5.93 -7.24
C TRP A 172 -12.20 -7.41 -7.30
N TYR A 173 -13.01 -7.83 -8.30
CA TYR A 173 -13.31 -9.23 -8.57
C TYR A 173 -12.56 -9.71 -9.82
N LYS A 174 -12.16 -10.98 -9.82
CA LYS A 174 -11.66 -11.62 -11.04
C LYS A 174 -12.81 -11.84 -12.00
N GLU A 175 -12.66 -11.37 -13.24
CA GLU A 175 -13.58 -11.73 -14.30
C GLU A 175 -13.35 -13.18 -14.69
N ASN A 176 -14.45 -13.95 -14.76
CA ASN A 176 -14.44 -15.35 -15.19
C ASN A 176 -14.22 -15.46 -16.70
#